data_AF-A0AAN9J7S0-F1
#
_entry.id   AF-A0AAN9J7S0-F1
#
_cell.length_a   1.000
_cell.length_b   1.000
_cell.length_c   1.000
_cell.angle_alpha   90.00
_cell.angle_beta   90.00
_cell.angle_gamma   90.00
#
_symmetry.space_group_name_H-M   'P 1'
#
loop_
_entity.id
_entity.type
_entity.pdbx_description
1 polymer ?
#
loop_
_entity_poly.entity_id
_entity_poly.type
_entity_poly.pdbx_seq_one_letter_code
_entity_poly.pdbx_strand_id
1 'polypeptide(L)'
;MDDSLEAYSRHVFIDVGLLEENDGSETDWFLKNYPTRNKNFEIYKINTVTEEPSGKEKSQIRIFDWLRKSVKEEEYVVLKAEAEVVGEIMKSNSIRLVDELFLECKPKQSNKGIVEIEGLIGSV
;
A
#
# COMPACT_ATOMS: atom_id res chain seq x y z
N MET A 1 -7.35 7.43 -25.99
CA MET A 1 -7.69 7.28 -24.57
C MET A 1 -7.64 8.69 -24.02
N ASP A 2 -8.79 9.22 -23.65
CA ASP A 2 -8.92 10.58 -23.14
C ASP A 2 -8.43 10.55 -21.68
N ASP A 3 -7.21 11.01 -21.45
CA ASP A 3 -6.52 11.02 -20.14
C ASP A 3 -7.07 12.16 -19.24
N SER A 4 -8.33 12.54 -19.47
CA SER A 4 -8.95 13.72 -18.90
C SER A 4 -9.53 13.38 -17.55
N LEU A 5 -8.81 13.77 -16.51
CA LEU A 5 -9.27 13.76 -15.12
C LEU A 5 -10.50 14.67 -14.88
N GLU A 6 -11.01 15.35 -15.91
CA GLU A 6 -12.20 16.21 -15.83
C GLU A 6 -13.51 15.44 -15.79
N ALA A 7 -13.54 14.20 -16.27
CA ALA A 7 -14.75 13.36 -16.23
C ALA A 7 -15.10 12.89 -14.80
N TYR A 8 -14.11 12.86 -13.90
CA TYR A 8 -14.28 12.38 -12.54
C TYR A 8 -14.70 13.51 -11.61
N SER A 9 -15.81 13.33 -10.89
CA SER A 9 -16.35 14.33 -9.97
C SER A 9 -15.54 14.47 -8.68
N ARG A 10 -14.75 13.45 -8.33
CA ARG A 10 -14.00 13.35 -7.08
C ARG A 10 -12.71 12.57 -7.31
N HIS A 11 -11.62 13.06 -6.72
CA HIS A 11 -10.30 12.44 -6.76
C HIS A 11 -9.92 12.05 -5.34
N VAL A 12 -9.54 10.79 -5.15
CA VAL A 12 -9.30 10.20 -3.84
C VAL A 12 -7.91 9.59 -3.83
N PHE A 13 -7.12 9.93 -2.80
CA PHE A 13 -5.87 9.26 -2.49
C PHE A 13 -6.05 8.45 -1.21
N ILE A 14 -5.69 7.17 -1.28
CA ILE A 14 -5.81 6.23 -0.15
C ILE A 14 -4.43 5.68 0.13
N ASP A 15 -3.94 5.89 1.35
CA ASP A 15 -2.71 5.32 1.84
C ASP A 15 -3.02 4.19 2.83
N VAL A 16 -2.54 2.99 2.51
CA VAL A 16 -2.77 1.77 3.30
C VAL A 16 -1.44 1.16 3.71
N GLY A 17 -1.01 1.49 4.92
CA GLY A 17 0.30 1.11 5.44
C GLY A 17 0.26 0.63 6.89
N LEU A 18 1.38 0.06 7.34
CA LEU A 18 1.67 -0.19 8.74
C LEU A 18 2.07 1.13 9.43
N LEU A 19 1.58 1.35 10.65
CA LEU A 19 1.94 2.50 11.46
C LEU A 19 3.39 2.35 11.97
N GLU A 20 4.38 2.51 11.09
CA GLU A 20 5.76 2.71 11.51
C GLU A 20 5.98 4.19 11.70
N GLU A 21 5.94 4.58 12.97
CA GLU A 21 6.10 5.93 13.49
C GLU A 21 7.53 6.47 13.32
N ASN A 22 8.13 6.43 12.12
CA ASN A 22 9.44 7.07 11.86
C ASN A 22 9.75 7.40 10.38
N ASP A 23 8.78 7.79 9.57
CA ASP A 23 9.08 8.69 8.46
C ASP A 23 8.05 9.81 8.33
N GLY A 24 8.55 11.02 8.07
CA GLY A 24 7.78 12.24 8.12
C GLY A 24 6.57 12.18 7.19
N SER A 25 5.38 12.23 7.77
CA SER A 25 4.10 12.47 7.10
C SER A 25 3.99 11.74 5.76
N GLU A 26 3.48 10.52 5.73
CA GLU A 26 3.15 9.79 4.47
C GLU A 26 2.32 10.64 3.46
N THR A 27 1.63 11.66 3.95
CA THR A 27 0.94 12.69 3.16
C THR A 27 1.90 13.57 2.35
N ASP A 28 3.09 13.83 2.88
CA ASP A 28 4.14 14.63 2.24
C ASP A 28 4.66 13.95 0.98
N TRP A 29 4.75 12.60 0.94
CA TRP A 29 5.15 11.92 -0.29
C TRP A 29 4.16 12.22 -1.40
N PHE A 30 2.85 12.11 -1.12
CA PHE A 30 1.80 12.36 -2.11
C PHE A 30 1.85 13.82 -2.58
N LEU A 31 1.87 14.78 -1.66
CA LEU A 31 1.93 16.20 -1.99
C LEU A 31 3.20 16.61 -2.75
N LYS A 32 4.32 15.91 -2.52
CA LYS A 32 5.62 16.24 -3.11
C LYS A 32 5.85 15.56 -4.46
N ASN A 33 5.39 14.33 -4.64
CA ASN A 33 5.80 13.48 -5.77
C ASN A 33 4.64 13.11 -6.69
N TYR A 34 3.39 13.17 -6.23
CA TYR A 34 2.24 12.82 -7.05
C TYR A 34 1.79 14.01 -7.91
N PRO A 35 1.72 13.88 -9.24
CA PRO A 35 1.33 14.97 -10.12
C PRO A 35 -0.20 15.16 -10.11
N THR A 36 -0.70 15.93 -9.15
CA THR A 36 -2.15 16.18 -8.99
C THR A 36 -2.81 16.95 -10.14
N ARG A 37 -2.01 17.50 -11.08
CA ARG A 37 -2.49 18.32 -12.21
C ARG A 37 -3.45 19.45 -11.76
N ASN A 38 -3.16 20.05 -10.59
CA ASN A 38 -3.98 21.11 -9.97
C ASN A 38 -5.43 20.68 -9.62
N LYS A 39 -5.66 19.38 -9.42
CA LYS A 39 -6.91 18.83 -8.87
C LYS A 39 -6.80 18.68 -7.35
N ASN A 40 -7.93 18.77 -6.66
CA ASN A 40 -8.01 18.54 -5.22
C ASN A 40 -8.22 17.05 -4.97
N PHE A 41 -7.42 16.47 -4.08
CA PHE A 41 -7.56 15.09 -3.67
C PHE A 41 -8.06 15.00 -2.23
N GLU A 42 -9.05 14.17 -1.99
CA GLU A 42 -9.41 13.74 -0.65
C GLU A 42 -8.45 12.63 -0.21
N ILE A 43 -7.76 12.84 0.91
CA ILE A 43 -6.72 11.94 1.39
C ILE A 43 -7.23 11.12 2.56
N TYR A 44 -7.18 9.80 2.43
CA TYR A 44 -7.53 8.84 3.48
C TYR A 44 -6.31 8.03 3.87
N LYS A 45 -6.11 7.84 5.18
CA LYS A 45 -5.07 6.96 5.73
C LYS A 45 -5.70 5.82 6.50
N ILE A 46 -5.35 4.60 6.13
CA ILE A 46 -5.87 3.38 6.72
C ILE A 46 -4.69 2.61 7.31
N ASN A 47 -4.65 2.57 8.64
CA ASN A 47 -3.60 1.84 9.34
C ASN A 47 -3.99 0.37 9.44
N THR A 48 -3.04 -0.50 9.08
CA THR A 48 -3.14 -1.93 9.35
C THR A 48 -2.49 -2.21 10.70
N VAL A 49 -3.26 -2.78 11.65
CA VAL A 49 -2.74 -3.11 12.98
C VAL A 49 -2.26 -4.56 12.97
N THR A 50 -0.96 -4.75 13.20
CA THR A 50 -0.32 -6.07 13.27
C THR A 50 -0.21 -6.51 14.73
N GLU A 51 -1.34 -6.81 15.37
CA GLU A 51 -1.29 -7.50 16.66
C GLU A 51 -1.38 -9.01 16.43
N GLU A 52 -0.22 -9.69 16.46
CA GLU A 52 0.03 -11.12 16.76
C GLU A 52 -0.75 -12.23 15.99
N PRO A 53 -0.19 -13.45 15.86
CA PRO A 53 -0.53 -14.41 14.80
C PRO A 53 -1.83 -15.22 14.99
N SER A 54 -2.78 -14.76 15.80
CA SER A 54 -4.00 -15.54 16.14
C SER A 54 -5.21 -15.28 15.23
N GLY A 55 -5.11 -14.44 14.19
CA GLY A 55 -6.28 -14.18 13.34
C GLY A 55 -6.02 -13.27 12.15
N LYS A 56 -5.17 -13.74 11.21
CA LYS A 56 -4.83 -13.04 9.95
C LYS A 56 -6.05 -12.66 9.09
N GLU A 57 -7.20 -13.27 9.34
CA GLU A 57 -8.43 -13.11 8.55
C GLU A 57 -9.22 -11.82 8.87
N LYS A 58 -9.10 -11.24 10.07
CA LYS A 58 -9.96 -10.12 10.48
C LYS A 58 -9.49 -8.73 9.99
N SER A 59 -8.20 -8.53 9.81
CA SER A 59 -7.65 -7.23 9.36
C SER A 59 -7.80 -7.02 7.85
N GLN A 60 -7.79 -8.09 7.07
CA GLN A 60 -7.82 -8.07 5.60
C GLN A 60 -9.22 -7.76 5.04
N ILE A 61 -10.26 -8.35 5.65
CA ILE A 61 -11.67 -8.10 5.30
C ILE A 61 -12.02 -6.62 5.45
N ARG A 62 -11.40 -5.93 6.42
CA ARG A 62 -11.71 -4.54 6.75
C ARG A 62 -11.38 -3.53 5.66
N ILE A 63 -10.28 -3.71 4.92
CA ILE A 63 -9.81 -2.72 3.93
C ILE A 63 -10.68 -2.79 2.66
N PHE A 64 -10.95 -4.01 2.20
CA PHE A 64 -11.85 -4.25 1.07
C PHE A 64 -13.26 -3.69 1.31
N ASP A 65 -13.84 -3.97 2.48
CA ASP A 65 -15.16 -3.48 2.84
C ASP A 65 -15.19 -1.96 2.94
N TRP A 66 -14.10 -1.36 3.42
CA TRP A 66 -13.96 0.08 3.49
C TRP A 66 -13.91 0.70 2.09
N LEU A 67 -13.11 0.14 1.15
CA LEU A 67 -13.05 0.62 -0.23
C LEU A 67 -14.45 0.67 -0.86
N ARG A 68 -15.21 -0.43 -0.75
CA ARG A 68 -16.56 -0.51 -1.32
C ARG A 68 -17.57 0.48 -0.73
N LYS A 69 -17.36 0.90 0.52
CA LYS A 69 -18.26 1.83 1.21
C LYS A 69 -17.86 3.29 1.00
N SER A 70 -16.59 3.56 0.73
CA SER A 70 -16.02 4.90 0.69
C SER A 70 -15.83 5.47 -0.72
N VAL A 71 -15.62 4.59 -1.71
CA VAL A 71 -15.39 4.99 -3.11
C VAL A 71 -16.42 4.37 -4.07
N LYS A 72 -16.67 5.06 -5.18
CA LYS A 72 -17.54 4.62 -6.28
C LYS A 72 -16.74 4.39 -7.56
N GLU A 73 -17.33 3.68 -8.52
CA GLU A 73 -16.69 3.37 -9.81
C GLU A 73 -16.49 4.61 -10.70
N GLU A 74 -17.20 5.72 -10.42
CA GLU A 74 -17.08 6.98 -11.15
C GLU A 74 -16.10 7.99 -10.51
N GLU A 75 -15.36 7.57 -9.48
CA GLU A 75 -14.39 8.40 -8.77
C GLU A 75 -12.98 7.98 -9.15
N TYR A 76 -12.06 8.95 -9.22
CA TYR A 76 -10.67 8.67 -9.58
C TYR A 76 -9.89 8.30 -8.32
N VAL A 77 -9.49 7.04 -8.21
CA VAL A 77 -8.89 6.50 -6.99
C VAL A 77 -7.43 6.13 -7.22
N VAL A 78 -6.56 6.77 -6.43
CA VAL A 78 -5.15 6.46 -6.32
C VAL A 78 -4.92 5.71 -5.02
N LEU A 79 -4.44 4.48 -5.10
CA LEU A 79 -4.16 3.65 -3.95
C LEU A 79 -2.65 3.48 -3.78
N LYS A 80 -2.12 3.82 -2.62
CA LYS A 80 -0.78 3.42 -2.17
C LYS A 80 -0.94 2.35 -1.10
N ALA A 81 -0.30 1.19 -1.30
CA ALA A 81 -0.40 0.09 -0.34
C ALA A 81 0.79 -0.88 -0.41
N GLU A 82 1.04 -1.57 0.70
CA GLU A 82 2.02 -2.67 0.73
C GLU A 82 1.61 -3.85 -0.15
N ALA A 83 2.60 -4.55 -0.73
CA ALA A 83 2.36 -5.67 -1.64
C ALA A 83 1.47 -6.78 -1.05
N GLU A 84 1.58 -7.06 0.25
CA GLU A 84 0.74 -8.07 0.92
C GLU A 84 -0.73 -7.64 0.98
N VAL A 85 -1.01 -6.34 1.20
CA VAL A 85 -2.37 -5.78 1.20
C VAL A 85 -2.96 -5.77 -0.20
N VAL A 86 -2.18 -5.36 -1.19
CA VAL A 86 -2.61 -5.36 -2.59
C VAL A 86 -3.00 -6.76 -3.05
N GLY A 87 -2.24 -7.79 -2.66
CA GLY A 87 -2.57 -9.18 -2.98
C GLY A 87 -3.99 -9.57 -2.58
N GLU A 88 -4.48 -9.05 -1.45
CA GLU A 88 -5.85 -9.30 -0.96
C GLU A 88 -6.91 -8.46 -1.70
N ILE A 89 -6.59 -7.21 -2.05
CA ILE A 89 -7.46 -6.36 -2.88
C ILE A 89 -7.67 -6.96 -4.27
N MET A 90 -6.64 -7.61 -4.81
CA MET A 90 -6.72 -8.35 -6.08
C MET A 90 -7.67 -9.55 -5.97
N LYS A 91 -7.49 -10.39 -4.94
CA LYS A 91 -8.35 -11.58 -4.72
C LYS A 91 -9.82 -11.24 -4.52
N SER A 92 -10.09 -10.09 -3.91
CA SER A 92 -11.44 -9.65 -3.57
C SER A 92 -12.15 -8.91 -4.70
N ASN A 93 -11.50 -8.71 -5.85
CA ASN A 93 -12.06 -8.05 -7.04
C ASN A 93 -12.50 -6.59 -6.79
N SER A 94 -11.97 -5.95 -5.74
CA SER A 94 -12.13 -4.49 -5.48
C SER A 94 -11.11 -3.64 -6.19
N ILE A 95 -10.08 -4.24 -6.80
CA ILE A 95 -9.11 -3.50 -7.62
C ILE A 95 -9.77 -2.70 -8.74
N ARG A 96 -10.97 -3.10 -9.18
CA ARG A 96 -11.78 -2.35 -10.15
C ARG A 96 -12.17 -0.94 -9.71
N LEU A 97 -12.08 -0.65 -8.42
CA LEU A 97 -12.34 0.67 -7.82
C LEU A 97 -11.09 1.53 -7.76
N VAL A 98 -9.96 1.08 -8.33
CA VAL A 98 -8.66 1.74 -8.26
C VAL A 98 -8.20 2.03 -9.69
N ASP A 99 -8.03 3.31 -10.02
CA ASP A 99 -7.52 3.75 -11.33
C ASP A 99 -5.99 3.69 -11.36
N GLU A 100 -5.33 4.06 -10.25
CA GLU A 100 -3.86 4.04 -10.13
C GLU A 100 -3.40 3.36 -8.85
N LEU A 101 -2.40 2.49 -8.96
CA LEU A 101 -1.86 1.73 -7.85
C LEU A 101 -0.35 1.96 -7.67
N PHE A 102 0.04 2.35 -6.46
CA PHE A 102 1.41 2.46 -6.01
C PHE A 102 1.71 1.35 -5.00
N LEU A 103 2.63 0.47 -5.37
CA LEU A 103 3.07 -0.65 -4.54
C LEU A 103 4.26 -0.24 -3.68
N GLU A 104 4.13 -0.44 -2.38
CA GLU A 104 5.24 -0.33 -1.44
C GLU A 104 5.78 -1.74 -1.09
N CYS A 105 7.08 -1.92 -1.29
CA CYS A 105 7.78 -3.17 -0.98
C CYS A 105 8.87 -2.88 0.05
N LYS A 106 8.58 -3.16 1.32
CA LYS A 106 9.61 -3.15 2.35
C LYS A 106 10.41 -4.46 2.27
N PRO A 107 11.75 -4.42 2.10
CA PRO A 107 12.55 -5.63 2.07
C PRO A 107 12.41 -6.34 3.41
N LYS A 108 11.95 -7.60 3.40
CA LYS A 108 12.03 -8.45 4.58
C LYS A 108 13.50 -8.58 4.94
N GLN A 109 13.89 -8.12 6.13
CA GLN A 109 15.21 -8.44 6.68
C GLN A 109 15.28 -9.96 6.81
N SER A 110 15.82 -10.62 5.79
CA SER A 110 16.32 -11.97 5.96
C SER A 110 17.44 -11.87 6.98
N ASN A 111 17.30 -12.55 8.13
CA ASN A 111 18.42 -12.79 9.03
C ASN A 111 19.55 -13.36 8.19
N LYS A 112 20.50 -12.51 7.81
CA LYS A 112 21.68 -12.90 7.05
C LYS A 112 22.56 -13.62 8.05
N GLY A 113 22.31 -14.92 8.22
CA GLY A 113 23.22 -15.80 8.93
C GLY A 113 24.58 -15.64 8.28
N ILE A 114 25.50 -15.01 9.01
CA ILE A 114 26.92 -15.08 8.70
C ILE A 114 27.26 -16.56 8.91
N VAL A 115 27.35 -17.31 7.82
CA VAL A 115 28.05 -18.60 7.83
C VAL A 115 29.53 -18.26 7.75
N GLU A 116 30.16 -18.19 8.91
CA GLU A 116 31.61 -18.16 9.01
C GLU A 116 32.11 -19.53 8.57
N ILE A 117 32.67 -19.60 7.36
CA ILE A 117 33.29 -20.82 6.87
C ILE A 117 34.65 -20.89 7.57
N GLU A 118 34.73 -21.58 8.71
CA GLU A 118 36.02 -21.98 9.26
C GLU A 118 36.67 -22.97 8.27
N GLY A 119 37.57 -22.43 7.44
CA GLY A 119 38.38 -23.21 6.53
C GLY A 119 39.27 -24.17 7.30
N LEU A 120 39.01 -25.47 7.15
CA LEU A 120 39.96 -26.54 7.44
C LEU A 120 41.24 -26.31 6.61
N ILE A 121 42.23 -25.65 7.19
CA ILE A 121 43.62 -25.77 6.76
C ILE A 121 44.10 -27.17 7.15
N GLY A 122 44.05 -28.09 6.19
CA GLY A 122 44.76 -29.35 6.29
C GLY A 122 46.27 -29.09 6.35
N SER A 123 46.94 -29.59 7.39
CA SER A 123 48.40 -29.66 7.46
C SER A 123 48.93 -30.55 6.33
N VAL A 124 49.90 -30.03 5.58
CA VAL A 124 50.89 -30.80 4.82
C VAL A 124 52.21 -30.72 5.57
#